data_AF-A0A948H073-F1
#
_entry.id   AF-A0A948H073-F1
#
_cell.length_a   1.000
_cell.length_b   1.000
_cell.length_c   1.000
_cell.angle_alpha   90.00
_cell.angle_beta   90.00
_cell.angle_gamma   90.00
#
_symmetry.space_group_name_H-M   'P 1'
#
loop_
_entity.id
_entity.type
_entity.pdbx_description
1 polymer ?
#
loop_
_entity_poly.entity_id
_entity_poly.type
_entity_poly.pdbx_seq_one_letter_code
_entity_poly.pdbx_strand_id
1 'polypeptide(L)'
;DELVEAAQAESVDVIISGAGLPLRLPSLIKNHQTKLVPIVSSARAAQIICNTWSRRYKRLPDAIVVEGPLAGGHLGYSLAELADEEHVSLDKILVEVLAVTRAFENDKSRIPVIVAGGIYDGKDIARVIRLGASGVQMATRFVCTHECDVSLKYKEAYISARKEDIVIIQSPVGLPGRVIRNEFVNRISKGERIDFGCEYQCLYTCDAKKVNYCIAKALLYAYRGELDKGFAMCGSNAYRIKKIISVKDLICELVTEAKACLNVSLL
;
A
#
# COMPACT_ATOMS: atom_id res chain seq x y z
N ASP A 1 17.90 -8.07 -0.80
CA ASP A 1 18.66 -8.77 0.26
C ASP A 1 19.46 -7.77 1.08
N GLU A 2 20.30 -6.92 0.48
CA GLU A 2 21.06 -5.87 1.19
C GLU A 2 20.22 -4.99 2.13
N LEU A 3 19.07 -4.47 1.69
CA LEU A 3 18.17 -3.68 2.54
C LEU A 3 17.61 -4.46 3.74
N VAL A 4 17.42 -5.78 3.59
CA VAL A 4 16.95 -6.65 4.67
C VAL A 4 18.07 -6.90 5.67
N GLU A 5 19.30 -7.09 5.19
CA GLU A 5 20.49 -7.23 6.04
C GLU A 5 20.78 -5.95 6.83
N ALA A 6 20.66 -4.79 6.18
CA ALA A 6 20.76 -3.50 6.84
C ALA A 6 19.67 -3.30 7.91
N ALA A 7 18.40 -3.57 7.58
CA ALA A 7 17.30 -3.48 8.55
C ALA A 7 17.52 -4.41 9.77
N GLN A 8 18.06 -5.60 9.54
CA GLN A 8 18.42 -6.52 10.61
C GLN A 8 19.58 -6.00 11.47
N ALA A 9 20.62 -5.44 10.85
CA ALA A 9 21.77 -4.88 11.57
C ALA A 9 21.36 -3.73 12.49
N GLU A 10 20.38 -2.94 12.05
CA GLU A 10 19.77 -1.86 12.84
C GLU A 10 18.70 -2.34 13.83
N SER A 11 18.50 -3.65 13.98
CA SER A 11 17.50 -4.24 14.90
C SER A 11 16.08 -3.71 14.71
N VAL A 12 15.66 -3.45 13.47
CA VAL A 12 14.28 -3.02 13.17
C VAL A 12 13.26 -4.04 13.72
N ASP A 13 12.23 -3.54 14.40
CA ASP A 13 11.20 -4.40 15.00
C ASP A 13 10.35 -5.14 13.96
N VAL A 14 10.05 -4.50 12.82
CA VAL A 14 9.12 -5.01 11.82
C VAL A 14 9.58 -4.71 10.39
N ILE A 15 9.63 -5.72 9.54
CA ILE A 15 9.79 -5.57 8.09
C ILE A 15 8.46 -5.87 7.41
N ILE A 16 7.90 -4.85 6.75
CA ILE A 16 6.73 -4.99 5.89
C ILE A 16 7.18 -5.19 4.45
N SER A 17 6.84 -6.33 3.85
CA SER A 17 7.25 -6.67 2.47
C SER A 17 6.09 -6.48 1.51
N GLY A 18 6.20 -5.46 0.65
CA GLY A 18 5.23 -5.15 -0.40
C GLY A 18 5.29 -6.08 -1.62
N ALA A 19 5.85 -5.57 -2.72
CA ALA A 19 5.77 -6.22 -4.04
C ALA A 19 6.36 -7.64 -4.09
N GLY A 20 5.65 -8.53 -4.78
CA GLY A 20 6.05 -9.92 -5.00
C GLY A 20 5.73 -10.85 -3.83
N LEU A 21 6.10 -12.13 -3.96
CA LEU A 21 5.97 -13.10 -2.86
C LEU A 21 7.30 -13.19 -2.10
N PRO A 22 7.37 -12.79 -0.82
CA PRO A 22 8.62 -12.80 -0.03
C PRO A 22 8.99 -14.21 0.45
N LEU A 23 9.01 -15.19 -0.45
CA LEU A 23 9.22 -16.60 -0.11
C LEU A 23 10.59 -16.88 0.51
N ARG A 24 11.59 -16.04 0.24
CA ARG A 24 12.95 -16.15 0.80
C ARG A 24 13.19 -15.22 1.99
N LEU A 25 12.27 -14.33 2.35
CA LEU A 25 12.51 -13.33 3.38
C LEU A 25 12.92 -13.96 4.73
N PRO A 26 12.33 -15.07 5.22
CA PRO A 26 12.77 -15.70 6.45
C PRO A 26 14.21 -16.21 6.44
N SER A 27 14.77 -16.59 5.28
CA SER A 27 16.17 -17.05 5.22
C SER A 27 17.19 -15.93 5.33
N LEU A 28 16.76 -14.68 5.11
CA LEU A 28 17.64 -13.51 5.22
C LEU A 28 17.73 -13.00 6.66
N ILE A 29 16.81 -13.43 7.52
CA ILE A 29 16.66 -12.94 8.88
C ILE A 29 17.21 -13.98 9.86
N LYS A 30 18.42 -13.71 10.34
CA LYS A 30 19.18 -14.48 11.33
C LYS A 30 18.70 -14.22 12.76
N ASN A 31 18.16 -13.02 13.04
CA ASN A 31 17.58 -12.71 14.35
C ASN A 31 16.08 -13.08 14.36
N HIS A 32 15.61 -13.83 15.35
CA HIS A 32 14.18 -14.18 15.44
C HIS A 32 13.32 -13.05 16.06
N GLN A 33 13.91 -11.89 16.33
CA GLN A 33 13.24 -10.75 16.94
C GLN A 33 12.50 -9.89 15.92
N THR A 34 13.11 -9.65 14.75
CA THR A 34 12.50 -8.87 13.67
C THR A 34 11.24 -9.57 13.16
N LYS A 35 10.10 -8.89 13.25
CA LYS A 35 8.79 -9.37 12.79
C LYS A 35 8.66 -9.25 11.28
N LEU A 36 8.11 -10.26 10.62
CA LEU A 36 7.99 -10.30 9.17
C LEU A 36 6.53 -10.27 8.75
N VAL A 37 6.16 -9.21 8.02
CA VAL A 37 4.77 -8.87 7.69
C VAL A 37 4.63 -8.72 6.17
N PRO A 38 4.29 -9.79 5.43
CA PRO A 38 4.01 -9.69 4.00
C PRO A 38 2.70 -8.94 3.73
N ILE A 39 2.69 -8.15 2.65
CA ILE A 39 1.47 -7.61 2.05
C ILE A 39 0.95 -8.62 1.00
N VAL A 40 -0.36 -8.87 0.99
CA VAL A 40 -1.03 -9.75 0.03
C VAL A 40 -2.29 -9.08 -0.52
N SER A 41 -2.64 -9.41 -1.77
CA SER A 41 -3.90 -9.00 -2.41
C SER A 41 -4.91 -10.14 -2.58
N SER A 42 -4.59 -11.36 -2.10
CA SER A 42 -5.47 -12.53 -2.20
C SER A 42 -5.18 -13.59 -1.14
N ALA A 43 -6.21 -14.40 -0.82
CA ALA A 43 -6.07 -15.58 0.03
C ALA A 43 -5.09 -16.62 -0.54
N ARG A 44 -5.03 -16.74 -1.88
CA ARG A 44 -4.05 -17.60 -2.56
C ARG A 44 -2.60 -17.20 -2.23
N ALA A 45 -2.29 -15.90 -2.27
CA ALA A 45 -0.96 -15.42 -1.92
C ALA A 45 -0.63 -15.69 -0.44
N ALA A 46 -1.56 -15.41 0.47
CA ALA A 46 -1.42 -15.73 1.90
C ALA A 46 -1.14 -17.22 2.12
N GLN A 47 -1.91 -18.10 1.47
CA GLN A 47 -1.78 -19.55 1.57
C GLN A 47 -0.40 -20.03 1.09
N ILE A 48 0.10 -19.51 -0.03
CA ILE A 48 1.43 -19.85 -0.56
C ILE A 48 2.53 -19.43 0.41
N ILE A 49 2.43 -18.22 0.98
CA ILE A 49 3.42 -17.70 1.93
C ILE A 49 3.43 -18.55 3.20
N CYS A 50 2.28 -18.76 3.84
CA CYS A 50 2.17 -19.57 5.07
C CYS A 50 2.68 -21.00 4.86
N ASN A 51 2.27 -21.66 3.77
CA ASN A 51 2.74 -23.01 3.43
C ASN A 51 4.27 -23.04 3.24
N THR A 52 4.81 -22.08 2.49
CA THR A 52 6.23 -22.06 2.16
C THR A 52 7.06 -21.78 3.41
N TRP A 53 6.67 -20.78 4.19
CA TRP A 53 7.42 -20.37 5.36
C TRP A 53 7.38 -21.44 6.47
N SER A 54 6.20 -22.02 6.73
CA SER A 54 6.06 -23.11 7.69
C SER A 54 6.90 -24.32 7.30
N ARG A 55 6.84 -24.73 6.02
CA ARG A 55 7.54 -25.92 5.54
C ARG A 55 9.06 -25.74 5.48
N ARG A 56 9.54 -24.61 4.94
CA ARG A 56 10.98 -24.39 4.69
C ARG A 56 11.74 -23.80 5.86
N TYR A 57 11.08 -23.00 6.69
CA TYR A 57 11.75 -22.20 7.73
C TYR A 57 11.17 -22.41 9.13
N LYS A 58 10.14 -23.26 9.28
CA LYS A 58 9.43 -23.47 10.56
C LYS A 58 8.97 -22.15 11.19
N ARG A 59 8.59 -21.19 10.34
CA ARG A 59 8.17 -19.84 10.71
C ARG A 59 6.88 -19.50 9.99
N LEU A 60 5.98 -18.78 10.67
CA LEU A 60 4.79 -18.19 10.06
C LEU A 60 4.98 -16.67 9.96
N PRO A 61 4.22 -15.98 9.09
CA PRO A 61 4.13 -14.53 9.13
C PRO A 61 3.76 -14.05 10.54
N ASP A 62 4.42 -12.99 11.01
CA ASP A 62 4.13 -12.39 12.32
C ASP A 62 2.84 -11.55 12.29
N ALA A 63 2.47 -11.06 11.10
CA ALA A 63 1.16 -10.52 10.73
C ALA A 63 1.03 -10.58 9.20
N ILE A 64 -0.15 -10.32 8.65
CA ILE A 64 -0.36 -10.15 7.21
C ILE A 64 -1.08 -8.82 6.97
N VAL A 65 -0.60 -8.03 6.00
CA VAL A 65 -1.36 -6.87 5.50
C VAL A 65 -2.15 -7.32 4.27
N VAL A 66 -3.46 -7.16 4.29
CA VAL A 66 -4.33 -7.37 3.13
C VAL A 66 -4.56 -6.02 2.46
N GLU A 67 -4.03 -5.84 1.26
CA GLU A 67 -4.20 -4.62 0.48
C GLU A 67 -5.28 -4.81 -0.59
N GLY A 68 -6.34 -4.00 -0.50
CA GLY A 68 -7.48 -4.03 -1.42
C GLY A 68 -7.31 -3.15 -2.67
N PRO A 69 -8.24 -3.25 -3.63
CA PRO A 69 -8.15 -2.59 -4.95
C PRO A 69 -8.24 -1.06 -4.90
N LEU A 70 -8.70 -0.51 -3.78
CA LEU A 70 -8.84 0.92 -3.52
C LEU A 70 -7.56 1.60 -3.01
N ALA A 71 -6.46 0.84 -2.89
CA ALA A 71 -5.15 1.36 -2.53
C ALA A 71 -4.60 2.36 -3.55
N GLY A 72 -3.53 3.04 -3.14
CA GLY A 72 -2.71 3.89 -4.00
C GLY A 72 -1.40 3.21 -4.34
N GLY A 73 -0.63 3.80 -5.26
CA GLY A 73 0.60 3.14 -5.73
C GLY A 73 0.29 2.00 -6.69
N HIS A 74 1.17 1.00 -6.75
CA HIS A 74 0.98 -0.19 -7.57
C HIS A 74 -0.09 -1.09 -6.97
N LEU A 75 -0.96 -1.62 -7.83
CA LEU A 75 -2.07 -2.47 -7.42
C LEU A 75 -1.77 -3.93 -7.76
N GLY A 76 -2.00 -4.83 -6.80
CA GLY A 76 -1.88 -6.27 -6.98
C GLY A 76 -3.02 -6.93 -7.77
N TYR A 77 -3.57 -6.19 -8.74
CA TYR A 77 -4.77 -6.52 -9.52
C TYR A 77 -4.58 -6.13 -10.98
N SER A 78 -5.19 -6.89 -11.89
CA SER A 78 -5.35 -6.53 -13.30
C SER A 78 -6.39 -5.42 -13.49
N LEU A 79 -6.38 -4.76 -14.66
CA LEU A 79 -7.39 -3.75 -14.98
C LEU A 79 -8.82 -4.32 -15.00
N ALA A 80 -8.99 -5.60 -15.39
CA ALA A 80 -10.29 -6.27 -15.38
C ALA A 80 -10.79 -6.48 -13.94
N GLU A 81 -9.92 -6.96 -13.04
CA GLU A 81 -10.25 -7.11 -11.61
C GLU A 81 -10.56 -5.77 -10.95
N LEU A 82 -9.87 -4.69 -11.34
CA LEU A 82 -10.15 -3.34 -10.82
C LEU A 82 -11.48 -2.75 -11.34
N ALA A 83 -12.00 -3.24 -12.47
CA ALA A 83 -13.32 -2.86 -12.99
C ALA A 83 -14.45 -3.70 -12.38
N ASP A 84 -14.12 -4.82 -11.74
CA ASP A 84 -15.05 -5.75 -11.13
C ASP A 84 -15.20 -5.50 -9.62
N GLU A 85 -15.79 -4.35 -9.27
CA GLU A 85 -16.02 -3.97 -7.88
C GLU A 85 -16.99 -4.93 -7.15
N GLU A 86 -17.81 -5.66 -7.90
CA GLU A 86 -18.74 -6.65 -7.35
C GLU A 86 -17.99 -7.84 -6.78
N HIS A 87 -17.03 -8.40 -7.52
CA HIS A 87 -16.31 -9.60 -7.10
C HIS A 87 -15.00 -9.30 -6.35
N VAL A 88 -14.35 -8.15 -6.61
CA VAL A 88 -13.08 -7.77 -6.00
C VAL A 88 -13.30 -6.62 -5.01
N SER A 89 -13.55 -6.98 -3.74
CA SER A 89 -13.66 -6.00 -2.64
C SER A 89 -12.73 -6.36 -1.48
N LEU A 90 -12.27 -5.33 -0.76
CA LEU A 90 -11.42 -5.51 0.42
C LEU A 90 -12.05 -6.46 1.44
N ASP A 91 -13.36 -6.38 1.64
CA ASP A 91 -14.08 -7.13 2.68
C ASP A 91 -14.10 -8.62 2.37
N LYS A 92 -14.33 -8.99 1.09
CA LYS A 92 -14.27 -10.38 0.64
C LYS A 92 -12.86 -10.94 0.83
N ILE A 93 -11.85 -10.21 0.38
CA ILE A 93 -10.45 -10.65 0.47
C ILE A 93 -10.02 -10.78 1.93
N LEU A 94 -10.43 -9.85 2.80
CA LEU A 94 -10.20 -9.94 4.24
C LEU A 94 -10.77 -11.24 4.82
N VAL A 95 -12.04 -11.56 4.55
CA VAL A 95 -12.69 -12.78 5.07
C VAL A 95 -11.97 -14.04 4.57
N GLU A 96 -11.59 -14.09 3.30
CA GLU A 96 -10.85 -15.22 2.74
C GLU A 96 -9.45 -15.38 3.34
N VAL A 97 -8.72 -14.27 3.55
CA VAL A 97 -7.38 -14.31 4.20
C VAL A 97 -7.50 -14.67 5.68
N LEU A 98 -8.54 -14.23 6.37
CA LEU A 98 -8.84 -14.65 7.74
C LEU A 98 -9.08 -16.16 7.81
N ALA A 99 -9.79 -16.75 6.85
CA ALA A 99 -9.98 -18.19 6.78
C ALA A 99 -8.64 -18.93 6.59
N VAL A 100 -7.76 -18.43 5.71
CA VAL A 100 -6.41 -18.98 5.51
C VAL A 100 -5.58 -18.89 6.79
N THR A 101 -5.48 -17.70 7.39
CA THR A 101 -4.64 -17.50 8.59
C THR A 101 -5.08 -18.41 9.72
N ARG A 102 -6.39 -18.48 10.02
CA ARG A 102 -6.94 -19.38 11.05
C ARG A 102 -6.57 -20.85 10.86
N ALA A 103 -6.41 -21.32 9.63
CA ALA A 103 -5.99 -22.70 9.36
C ALA A 103 -4.52 -23.00 9.77
N PHE A 104 -3.71 -21.96 10.00
CA PHE A 104 -2.33 -22.07 10.48
C PHE A 104 -2.17 -21.70 11.96
N GLU A 105 -3.20 -21.13 12.58
CA GLU A 105 -3.16 -20.71 13.97
C GLU A 105 -3.31 -21.90 14.94
N ASN A 106 -2.81 -21.71 16.15
CA ASN A 106 -3.03 -22.61 17.29
C ASN A 106 -3.01 -21.82 18.59
N ASP A 107 -3.19 -22.48 19.73
CA ASP A 107 -3.25 -21.83 21.06
C ASP A 107 -2.05 -20.92 21.39
N LYS A 108 -0.90 -21.14 20.73
CA LYS A 108 0.35 -20.40 20.96
C LYS A 108 0.74 -19.46 19.83
N SER A 109 0.04 -19.48 18.69
CA SER A 109 0.41 -18.73 17.49
C SER A 109 -0.81 -18.19 16.78
N ARG A 110 -0.91 -16.85 16.74
CA ARG A 110 -1.91 -16.10 15.96
C ARG A 110 -1.22 -15.30 14.87
N ILE A 111 -1.92 -15.05 13.77
CA ILE A 111 -1.45 -14.24 12.64
C ILE A 111 -2.42 -13.06 12.49
N PRO A 112 -2.15 -11.92 13.14
CA PRO A 112 -2.96 -10.72 13.00
C PRO A 112 -3.10 -10.31 11.53
N VAL A 113 -4.31 -9.96 11.11
CA VAL A 113 -4.59 -9.47 9.76
C VAL A 113 -4.86 -7.98 9.81
N ILE A 114 -3.99 -7.19 9.19
CA ILE A 114 -4.11 -5.73 9.04
C ILE A 114 -4.67 -5.45 7.65
N VAL A 115 -5.55 -4.45 7.48
CA VAL A 115 -6.09 -4.12 6.16
C VAL A 115 -5.61 -2.77 5.63
N ALA A 116 -5.39 -2.71 4.32
CA ALA A 116 -4.94 -1.52 3.61
C ALA A 116 -5.78 -1.29 2.35
N GLY A 117 -5.82 -0.03 1.90
CA GLY A 117 -6.52 0.39 0.69
C GLY A 117 -7.99 0.74 0.94
N GLY A 118 -8.42 1.93 0.53
CA GLY A 118 -9.81 2.39 0.66
C GLY A 118 -10.25 2.83 2.07
N ILE A 119 -9.52 2.50 3.14
CA ILE A 119 -9.81 3.01 4.50
C ILE A 119 -9.58 4.52 4.56
N TYR A 120 -10.59 5.30 4.95
CA TYR A 120 -10.51 6.75 5.00
C TYR A 120 -10.80 7.37 6.37
N ASP A 121 -11.87 6.91 7.03
CA ASP A 121 -12.37 7.48 8.30
C ASP A 121 -12.59 6.39 9.36
N GLY A 122 -13.01 6.78 10.57
CA GLY A 122 -13.23 5.84 11.65
C GLY A 122 -14.38 4.85 11.40
N LYS A 123 -15.32 5.15 10.50
CA LYS A 123 -16.39 4.20 10.12
C LYS A 123 -15.80 3.04 9.32
N ASP A 124 -14.91 3.34 8.38
CA ASP A 124 -14.18 2.33 7.62
C ASP A 124 -13.35 1.43 8.54
N ILE A 125 -12.65 2.03 9.51
CA ILE A 125 -11.87 1.30 10.52
C ILE A 125 -12.79 0.37 11.33
N ALA A 126 -13.88 0.91 11.88
CA ALA A 126 -14.81 0.11 12.69
C ALA A 126 -15.44 -1.03 11.89
N ARG A 127 -15.73 -0.83 10.60
CA ARG A 127 -16.27 -1.85 9.69
C ARG A 127 -15.30 -3.02 9.54
N VAL A 128 -14.03 -2.78 9.23
CA VAL A 128 -13.04 -3.85 9.02
C VAL A 128 -12.64 -4.55 10.32
N ILE A 129 -12.59 -3.83 11.44
CA ILE A 129 -12.38 -4.43 12.76
C ILE A 129 -13.51 -5.42 13.10
N ARG A 130 -14.78 -5.08 12.81
CA ARG A 130 -15.91 -6.00 12.99
C ARG A 130 -15.82 -7.25 12.12
N LEU A 131 -15.21 -7.14 10.93
CA LEU A 131 -14.96 -8.28 10.05
C LEU A 131 -13.80 -9.17 10.53
N GLY A 132 -13.07 -8.76 11.57
CA GLY A 132 -11.99 -9.53 12.18
C GLY A 132 -10.58 -9.04 11.87
N ALA A 133 -10.44 -7.88 11.21
CA ALA A 133 -9.13 -7.24 11.09
C ALA A 133 -8.60 -6.85 12.49
N SER A 134 -7.29 -6.96 12.68
CA SER A 134 -6.59 -6.55 13.89
C SER A 134 -6.14 -5.08 13.87
N GLY A 135 -6.22 -4.43 12.70
CA GLY A 135 -5.82 -3.05 12.52
C GLY A 135 -5.93 -2.61 11.06
N VAL A 136 -5.54 -1.36 10.80
CA VAL A 136 -5.52 -0.78 9.45
C VAL A 136 -4.15 -0.19 9.14
N GLN A 137 -3.78 -0.20 7.85
CA GLN A 137 -2.66 0.54 7.29
C GLN A 137 -3.21 1.58 6.32
N MET A 138 -2.86 2.85 6.55
CA MET A 138 -3.40 3.99 5.82
C MET A 138 -2.25 4.87 5.32
N ALA A 139 -2.36 5.37 4.09
CA ALA A 139 -1.33 6.23 3.49
C ALA A 139 -1.90 7.54 2.94
N THR A 140 -2.95 7.47 2.10
CA THR A 140 -3.53 8.65 1.41
C THR A 140 -3.92 9.78 2.36
N ARG A 141 -4.51 9.47 3.52
CA ARG A 141 -4.86 10.48 4.55
C ARG A 141 -3.64 11.17 5.16
N PHE A 142 -2.49 10.50 5.22
CA PHE A 142 -1.27 11.03 5.83
C PHE A 142 -0.47 11.95 4.91
N VAL A 143 -0.77 11.99 3.60
CA VAL A 143 -0.05 12.85 2.65
C VAL A 143 -0.27 14.33 2.95
N CYS A 144 -1.50 14.74 3.24
CA CYS A 144 -1.82 16.12 3.61
C CYS A 144 -1.67 16.34 5.12
N THR A 145 -0.58 15.84 5.69
CA THR A 145 -0.19 16.18 7.07
C THR A 145 0.94 17.20 7.08
N HIS A 146 1.14 17.93 8.18
CA HIS A 146 2.28 18.85 8.31
C HIS A 146 3.62 18.11 8.26
N GLU A 147 3.65 16.90 8.80
CA GLU A 147 4.82 16.06 9.01
C GLU A 147 5.25 15.30 7.74
N CYS A 148 4.34 15.09 6.78
CA CYS A 148 4.71 14.53 5.48
C CYS A 148 5.59 15.53 4.72
N ASP A 149 6.75 15.07 4.25
CA ASP A 149 7.84 15.88 3.70
C ASP A 149 7.74 16.15 2.19
N VAL A 150 6.67 15.68 1.54
CA VAL A 150 6.36 16.07 0.16
C VAL A 150 6.13 17.57 0.06
N SER A 151 6.48 18.15 -1.10
CA SER A 151 6.28 19.57 -1.36
C SER A 151 4.84 20.05 -1.12
N LEU A 152 4.67 21.34 -0.82
CA LEU A 152 3.35 21.94 -0.67
C LEU A 152 2.49 21.76 -1.94
N LYS A 153 3.10 21.90 -3.13
CA LYS A 153 2.43 21.66 -4.42
C LYS A 153 1.86 20.23 -4.54
N TYR A 154 2.56 19.23 -4.00
CA TYR A 154 2.06 17.86 -3.97
C TYR A 154 0.81 17.75 -3.09
N LYS A 155 0.80 18.40 -1.92
CA LYS A 155 -0.38 18.45 -1.02
C LYS A 155 -1.54 19.24 -1.64
N GLU A 156 -1.25 20.35 -2.32
CA GLU A 156 -2.24 21.15 -3.05
C GLU A 156 -2.92 20.36 -4.17
N ALA A 157 -2.17 19.49 -4.87
CA ALA A 157 -2.74 18.58 -5.87
C ALA A 157 -3.77 17.62 -5.25
N TYR A 158 -3.54 17.13 -4.03
CA TYR A 158 -4.53 16.31 -3.30
C TYR A 158 -5.78 17.11 -2.92
N ILE A 159 -5.59 18.31 -2.37
CA ILE A 159 -6.70 19.17 -1.92
C ILE A 159 -7.60 19.58 -3.09
N SER A 160 -6.97 19.88 -4.23
CA SER A 160 -7.65 20.33 -5.45
C SER A 160 -8.27 19.20 -6.27
N ALA A 161 -7.87 17.95 -6.02
CA ALA A 161 -8.36 16.80 -6.77
C ALA A 161 -9.87 16.62 -6.61
N ARG A 162 -10.54 16.35 -7.74
CA ARG A 162 -11.91 15.86 -7.82
C ARG A 162 -11.93 14.35 -7.96
N LYS A 163 -13.11 13.75 -7.81
CA LYS A 163 -13.26 12.29 -7.88
C LYS A 163 -12.82 11.76 -9.25
N GLU A 164 -13.08 12.49 -10.31
CA GLU A 164 -12.77 12.14 -11.71
C GLU A 164 -11.27 12.29 -12.04
N ASP A 165 -10.53 13.00 -11.19
CA ASP A 165 -9.08 13.15 -11.32
C ASP A 165 -8.34 11.92 -10.77
N ILE A 166 -9.00 11.02 -10.05
CA ILE A 166 -8.38 9.80 -9.54
C ILE A 166 -8.42 8.73 -10.62
N VAL A 167 -7.27 8.45 -11.23
CA VAL A 167 -7.17 7.59 -12.40
C VAL A 167 -6.19 6.44 -12.19
N ILE A 168 -6.36 5.38 -12.97
CA ILE A 168 -5.41 4.28 -13.05
C ILE A 168 -4.56 4.48 -14.30
N ILE A 169 -3.25 4.45 -14.14
CA ILE A 169 -2.26 4.41 -15.21
C ILE A 169 -1.61 3.04 -15.26
N GLN A 170 -1.00 2.71 -16.40
CA GLN A 170 -0.09 1.58 -16.49
C GLN A 170 1.33 2.07 -16.19
N SER A 171 2.01 1.41 -15.25
CA SER A 171 3.41 1.72 -14.95
C SER A 171 4.32 1.31 -16.10
N PRO A 172 5.58 1.77 -16.14
CA PRO A 172 6.55 1.38 -17.17
C PRO A 172 6.73 -0.13 -17.31
N VAL A 173 6.46 -0.89 -16.24
CA VAL A 173 6.60 -2.35 -16.20
C VAL A 173 5.26 -3.08 -16.33
N GLY A 174 4.21 -2.39 -16.77
CA GLY A 174 2.90 -2.99 -17.05
C GLY A 174 1.97 -3.14 -15.85
N LEU A 175 2.39 -2.75 -14.64
CA LEU A 175 1.60 -2.87 -13.43
C LEU A 175 0.65 -1.68 -13.26
N PRO A 176 -0.65 -1.88 -12.96
CA PRO A 176 -1.55 -0.76 -12.70
C PRO A 176 -1.11 0.06 -11.49
N GLY A 177 -1.20 1.39 -11.62
CA GLY A 177 -0.92 2.34 -10.55
C GLY A 177 -1.99 3.41 -10.45
N ARG A 178 -2.40 3.77 -9.24
CA ARG A 178 -3.43 4.81 -9.02
C ARG A 178 -2.79 6.16 -8.71
N VAL A 179 -3.16 7.17 -9.48
CA VAL A 179 -2.56 8.53 -9.44
C VAL A 179 -3.63 9.62 -9.52
N ILE A 180 -3.24 10.83 -9.13
CA ILE A 180 -3.99 12.05 -9.44
C ILE A 180 -3.64 12.48 -10.87
N ARG A 181 -4.66 12.65 -11.69
CA ARG A 181 -4.56 13.14 -13.07
C ARG A 181 -3.94 14.54 -13.09
N ASN A 182 -2.93 14.70 -13.92
CA ASN A 182 -2.32 15.98 -14.26
C ASN A 182 -1.84 15.96 -15.72
N GLU A 183 -1.17 17.01 -16.17
CA GLU A 183 -0.71 17.10 -17.56
C GLU A 183 0.32 16.02 -17.91
N PHE A 184 1.24 15.71 -16.99
CA PHE A 184 2.20 14.61 -17.19
C PHE A 184 1.50 13.26 -17.39
N VAL A 185 0.48 12.96 -16.57
CA VAL A 185 -0.35 11.75 -16.72
C VAL A 185 -1.05 11.73 -18.08
N ASN A 186 -1.65 12.84 -18.51
CA ASN A 186 -2.32 12.92 -19.81
C ASN A 186 -1.35 12.64 -20.98
N ARG A 187 -0.12 13.13 -20.89
CA ARG A 187 0.95 12.91 -21.88
C ARG A 187 1.36 11.44 -21.97
N ILE A 188 1.71 10.83 -20.85
CA ILE A 188 2.12 9.41 -20.83
C ILE A 188 0.97 8.47 -21.22
N SER A 189 -0.29 8.81 -20.87
CA SER A 189 -1.47 8.05 -21.27
C SER A 189 -1.76 8.11 -22.78
N LYS A 190 -1.30 9.15 -23.47
CA LYS A 190 -1.33 9.26 -24.94
C LYS A 190 -0.16 8.53 -25.63
N GLY A 191 0.69 7.86 -24.86
CA GLY A 191 1.87 7.15 -25.37
C GLY A 191 3.07 8.06 -25.64
N GLU A 192 3.08 9.29 -25.12
CA GLU A 192 4.25 10.16 -25.25
C GLU A 192 5.44 9.56 -24.52
N ARG A 193 6.58 9.47 -25.21
CA ARG A 193 7.86 9.08 -24.63
C ARG A 193 8.55 10.31 -24.06
N ILE A 194 8.73 10.31 -22.74
CA ILE A 194 9.51 11.30 -22.00
C ILE A 194 10.96 10.88 -22.04
N ASP A 195 11.86 11.79 -22.38
CA ASP A 195 13.30 11.49 -22.36
C ASP A 195 13.81 11.37 -20.92
N PHE A 196 14.62 10.35 -20.66
CA PHE A 196 15.23 10.12 -19.34
C PHE A 196 16.50 9.25 -19.43
N GLY A 197 17.47 9.54 -18.57
CA GLY A 197 18.54 8.60 -18.23
C GLY A 197 18.13 7.64 -17.10
N CYS A 198 18.45 6.35 -17.21
CA CYS A 198 18.22 5.35 -16.16
C CYS A 198 19.43 5.25 -15.22
N GLU A 199 19.43 6.08 -14.17
CA GLU A 199 20.50 6.11 -13.16
C GLU A 199 20.36 5.01 -12.11
N TYR A 200 19.13 4.56 -11.84
CA TYR A 200 18.83 3.72 -10.68
C TYR A 200 18.96 2.22 -10.94
N GLN A 201 18.79 1.77 -12.19
CA GLN A 201 18.71 0.35 -12.55
C GLN A 201 17.85 -0.47 -11.57
N CYS A 202 16.75 0.13 -11.10
CA CYS A 202 16.05 -0.30 -9.89
C CYS A 202 15.26 -1.62 -10.05
N LEU A 203 14.90 -1.99 -11.27
CA LEU A 203 14.11 -3.17 -11.57
C LEU A 203 14.74 -3.96 -12.70
N TYR A 204 15.05 -5.23 -12.46
CA TYR A 204 15.60 -6.14 -13.47
C TYR A 204 14.66 -6.37 -14.66
N THR A 205 13.34 -6.19 -14.46
CA THR A 205 12.32 -6.33 -15.50
C THR A 205 12.09 -5.06 -16.34
N CYS A 206 12.72 -3.93 -15.97
CA CYS A 206 12.50 -2.66 -16.65
C CYS A 206 13.49 -2.48 -17.81
N ASP A 207 13.00 -2.49 -19.04
CA ASP A 207 13.79 -2.16 -20.23
C ASP A 207 13.71 -0.65 -20.52
N ALA A 208 14.70 0.11 -20.02
CA ALA A 208 14.75 1.57 -20.16
C ALA A 208 14.70 2.06 -21.62
N LYS A 209 15.03 1.21 -22.60
CA LYS A 209 14.97 1.59 -24.02
C LYS A 209 13.54 1.54 -24.58
N LYS A 210 12.65 0.77 -23.97
CA LYS A 210 11.29 0.52 -24.43
C LYS A 210 10.21 1.27 -23.66
N VAL A 211 10.45 1.60 -22.39
CA VAL A 211 9.45 2.28 -21.58
C VAL A 211 9.33 3.78 -21.91
N ASN A 212 8.15 4.33 -21.70
CA ASN A 212 7.82 5.71 -22.07
C ASN A 212 8.28 6.76 -21.05
N TYR A 213 8.58 6.37 -19.81
CA TYR A 213 9.08 7.26 -18.77
C TYR A 213 9.74 6.45 -17.65
N CYS A 214 10.56 7.11 -16.82
CA CYS A 214 11.09 6.52 -15.58
C CYS A 214 10.17 6.87 -14.40
N ILE A 215 9.55 5.85 -13.80
CA ILE A 215 8.68 6.04 -12.63
C ILE A 215 9.43 6.60 -11.42
N ALA A 216 10.68 6.18 -11.18
CA ALA A 216 11.47 6.70 -10.06
C ALA A 216 11.73 8.21 -10.20
N LYS A 217 12.06 8.68 -11.41
CA LYS A 217 12.22 10.12 -11.69
C LYS A 217 10.89 10.86 -11.56
N ALA A 218 9.79 10.33 -12.12
CA ALA A 218 8.47 10.93 -12.00
C ALA A 218 8.04 11.11 -10.53
N LEU A 219 8.29 10.11 -9.68
CA LEU A 219 8.01 10.19 -8.24
C LEU A 219 8.91 11.20 -7.52
N LEU A 220 10.21 11.26 -7.86
CA LEU A 220 11.14 12.24 -7.29
C LEU A 220 10.77 13.69 -7.68
N TYR A 221 10.41 13.92 -8.95
CA TYR A 221 9.93 15.23 -9.41
C TYR A 221 8.66 15.62 -8.68
N ALA A 222 7.69 14.71 -8.56
CA ALA A 222 6.47 14.98 -7.82
C ALA A 222 6.75 15.29 -6.34
N TYR A 223 7.61 14.51 -5.68
CA TYR A 223 8.05 14.77 -4.30
C TYR A 223 8.56 16.21 -4.13
N ARG A 224 9.34 16.71 -5.09
CA ARG A 224 9.87 18.09 -5.13
C ARG A 224 8.87 19.16 -5.60
N GLY A 225 7.68 18.77 -6.06
CA GLY A 225 6.62 19.68 -6.52
C GLY A 225 6.67 20.02 -8.01
N GLU A 226 7.49 19.31 -8.78
CA GLU A 226 7.58 19.40 -10.24
C GLU A 226 6.52 18.46 -10.89
N LEU A 227 5.25 18.76 -10.67
CA LEU A 227 4.11 17.95 -11.15
C LEU A 227 3.90 18.00 -12.68
N ASP A 228 4.63 18.84 -13.40
CA ASP A 228 4.72 18.85 -14.86
C ASP A 228 5.61 17.72 -15.41
N LYS A 229 6.47 17.14 -14.56
CA LYS A 229 7.42 16.06 -14.90
C LYS A 229 7.14 14.76 -14.15
N GLY A 230 6.09 14.73 -13.34
CA GLY A 230 5.77 13.63 -12.45
C GLY A 230 4.30 13.57 -12.11
N PHE A 231 3.94 12.66 -11.22
CA PHE A 231 2.56 12.51 -10.76
C PHE A 231 2.52 12.11 -9.29
N ALA A 232 1.38 12.38 -8.67
CA ALA A 232 1.11 11.98 -7.30
C ALA A 232 0.40 10.62 -7.26
N MET A 233 1.04 9.60 -6.67
CA MET A 233 0.39 8.31 -6.39
C MET A 233 -0.61 8.47 -5.26
N CYS A 234 -1.84 7.99 -5.42
CA CYS A 234 -2.90 8.21 -4.44
C CYS A 234 -3.90 7.06 -4.38
N GLY A 235 -4.56 6.86 -3.25
CA GLY A 235 -5.69 5.93 -3.10
C GLY A 235 -6.98 6.50 -3.66
N SER A 236 -8.02 5.66 -3.80
CA SER A 236 -9.30 6.04 -4.41
C SER A 236 -9.99 7.23 -3.73
N ASN A 237 -9.73 7.42 -2.43
CA ASN A 237 -10.35 8.45 -1.60
C ASN A 237 -9.57 9.77 -1.51
N ALA A 238 -8.52 9.98 -2.32
CA ALA A 238 -7.69 11.17 -2.23
C ALA A 238 -8.46 12.49 -2.41
N TYR A 239 -9.43 12.50 -3.35
CA TYR A 239 -10.29 13.66 -3.63
C TYR A 239 -11.11 14.15 -2.41
N ARG A 240 -11.31 13.30 -1.39
CA ARG A 240 -12.04 13.66 -0.16
C ARG A 240 -11.21 14.56 0.75
N ILE A 241 -9.89 14.62 0.58
CA ILE A 241 -8.99 15.45 1.40
C ILE A 241 -9.13 16.92 0.99
N LYS A 242 -9.36 17.80 1.96
CA LYS A 242 -9.64 19.24 1.71
C LYS A 242 -8.82 20.22 2.55
N LYS A 243 -7.97 19.72 3.45
CA LYS A 243 -7.12 20.55 4.32
C LYS A 243 -5.84 19.80 4.69
N ILE A 244 -4.82 20.56 5.05
CA ILE A 244 -3.62 20.06 5.70
C ILE A 244 -3.86 20.06 7.22
N ILE A 245 -3.54 18.98 7.91
CA ILE A 245 -3.69 18.82 9.37
C ILE A 245 -2.42 18.25 9.99
N SER A 246 -2.30 18.17 11.31
CA SER A 246 -1.20 17.41 11.93
C SER A 246 -1.48 15.91 11.90
N VAL A 247 -0.44 15.08 11.96
CA VAL A 247 -0.56 13.63 12.20
C VAL A 247 -1.30 13.39 13.51
N LYS A 248 -1.03 14.19 14.55
CA LYS A 248 -1.70 14.09 15.85
C LYS A 248 -3.22 14.26 15.72
N ASP A 249 -3.67 15.30 15.02
CA ASP A 249 -5.10 15.57 14.83
C ASP A 249 -5.75 14.49 13.96
N LEU A 250 -5.05 14.04 12.91
CA LEU A 250 -5.53 12.94 12.06
C LEU A 250 -5.74 11.65 12.87
N ILE A 251 -4.76 11.25 13.67
CA ILE A 251 -4.87 10.06 14.52
C ILE A 251 -6.00 10.22 15.54
N CYS A 252 -6.11 11.39 16.17
CA CYS A 252 -7.18 11.69 17.12
C CYS A 252 -8.57 11.57 16.47
N GLU A 253 -8.75 12.14 15.29
CA GLU A 253 -9.97 12.05 14.48
C GLU A 253 -10.32 10.59 14.19
N LEU A 254 -9.40 9.82 13.60
CA LEU A 254 -9.62 8.43 13.21
C LEU A 254 -9.97 7.54 14.40
N VAL A 255 -9.25 7.68 15.52
CA VAL A 255 -9.48 6.87 16.73
C VAL A 255 -10.81 7.23 17.40
N THR A 256 -11.13 8.53 17.49
CA THR A 256 -12.38 9.00 18.10
C THR A 256 -13.58 8.49 17.32
N GLU A 257 -13.58 8.66 15.99
CA GLU A 257 -14.63 8.18 15.11
C GLU A 257 -14.77 6.64 15.17
N ALA A 258 -13.64 5.92 15.17
CA ALA A 258 -13.66 4.46 15.24
C ALA A 258 -14.22 3.95 16.57
N LYS A 259 -13.80 4.54 17.70
CA LYS A 259 -14.31 4.20 19.04
C LYS A 259 -15.82 4.45 19.14
N ALA A 260 -16.27 5.62 18.67
CA ALA A 260 -17.69 5.95 18.62
C ALA A 260 -18.49 4.94 17.80
N CYS A 261 -17.94 4.50 16.66
CA CYS A 261 -18.58 3.48 15.84
C CYS A 261 -18.54 2.09 16.48
N LEU A 262 -17.50 1.72 17.21
CA LEU A 262 -17.36 0.41 17.85
C LEU A 262 -18.12 0.29 19.19
N ASN A 263 -18.80 1.36 19.64
CA ASN A 263 -19.41 1.45 20.97
C ASN A 263 -18.40 1.18 22.11
N VAL A 264 -17.15 1.57 21.92
CA VAL A 264 -16.09 1.46 22.95
C VAL A 264 -15.93 2.83 23.59
N SER A 265 -16.16 2.93 24.91
CA SER A 265 -16.01 4.19 25.66
C SER A 265 -14.61 4.79 25.50
N LEU A 266 -14.53 6.11 25.38
CA LEU A 266 -13.27 6.87 25.44
C LEU A 266 -12.75 6.77 26.89
N LEU A 267 -11.83 5.84 27.14
CA LEU A 267 -10.92 5.91 28.29
C LEU A 267 -10.01 7.13 28.14
#